data_AF-A0A9N9QXF4-F1
#
_entry.id   AF-A0A9N9QXF4-F1
#
_cell.length_a   1.000
_cell.length_b   1.000
_cell.length_c   1.000
_cell.angle_alpha   90.00
_cell.angle_beta   90.00
_cell.angle_gamma   90.00
#
_symmetry.space_group_name_H-M   'P 1'
#
loop_
_entity.id
_entity.type
_entity.pdbx_description
1 polymer ?
#
loop_
_entity_poly.entity_id
_entity_poly.type
_entity_poly.pdbx_seq_one_letter_code
_entity_poly.pdbx_strand_id
1 'polypeptide(L)'
;MGSIVLKSLSVLLGVFFIFVGITKLTPFISKELHKDLRKEYVRYAKVFPFTEMLDLKLPSKWYRRTVGALEIIFGLVLALIPSHKLKNIANVGLVLLMILAAYSHIMVGDPFDRCAPALVFFFMLSGRLVVWYQTSRREELEKVAATQNGNGLKRD
;
A
#
# COMPACT_ATOMS: atom_id res chain seq x y z
N MET A 1 -10.97 4.27 -20.62
CA MET A 1 -10.65 2.88 -20.18
C MET A 1 -9.76 2.84 -18.93
N GLY A 2 -8.67 3.61 -18.83
CA GLY A 2 -7.75 3.59 -17.67
C GLY A 2 -8.39 3.88 -16.31
N SER A 3 -9.43 4.73 -16.25
CA SER A 3 -10.13 5.06 -15.00
C SER A 3 -10.87 3.88 -14.38
N ILE A 4 -11.46 2.98 -15.19
CA ILE A 4 -12.20 1.80 -14.71
C ILE A 4 -11.22 0.76 -14.14
N VAL A 5 -10.12 0.52 -14.83
CA VAL A 5 -9.06 -0.42 -14.39
C VAL A 5 -8.43 0.06 -13.09
N LEU A 6 -8.08 1.35 -12.99
CA LEU A 6 -7.55 1.91 -11.74
C LEU A 6 -8.57 1.82 -10.60
N LYS A 7 -9.87 2.00 -10.90
CA LYS A 7 -10.93 1.90 -9.89
C LYS A 7 -11.12 0.46 -9.42
N SER A 8 -11.23 -0.52 -10.33
CA SER A 8 -11.36 -1.93 -9.97
C SER A 8 -10.13 -2.43 -9.21
N LEU A 9 -8.93 -2.06 -9.65
CA LEU A 9 -7.68 -2.41 -8.99
C LEU A 9 -7.60 -1.81 -7.57
N SER A 10 -8.04 -0.56 -7.40
CA SER A 10 -8.09 0.09 -6.07
C SER A 10 -9.02 -0.65 -5.11
N VAL A 11 -10.21 -1.04 -5.59
CA VAL A 11 -11.21 -1.76 -4.78
C VAL A 11 -10.69 -3.14 -4.42
N LEU A 12 -10.19 -3.91 -5.39
CA LEU A 12 -9.66 -5.25 -5.17
C LEU A 12 -8.49 -5.25 -4.18
N LEU A 13 -7.50 -4.38 -4.40
CA LEU A 13 -6.35 -4.25 -3.50
C LEU A 13 -6.79 -3.78 -2.11
N GLY A 14 -7.69 -2.79 -2.04
CA GLY A 14 -8.17 -2.27 -0.76
C GLY A 14 -8.86 -3.34 0.08
N VAL A 15 -9.76 -4.13 -0.53
CA VAL A 15 -10.42 -5.26 0.14
C VAL A 15 -9.42 -6.32 0.57
N PHE A 16 -8.43 -6.63 -0.26
CA PHE A 16 -7.38 -7.59 0.07
C PHE A 16 -6.55 -7.14 1.28
N PHE A 17 -6.15 -5.87 1.33
CA PHE A 17 -5.40 -5.32 2.46
C PHE A 17 -6.21 -5.25 3.74
N ILE A 18 -7.53 -5.00 3.65
CA ILE A 18 -8.42 -5.12 4.80
C ILE A 18 -8.40 -6.56 5.33
N PHE A 19 -8.54 -7.55 4.45
CA PHE A 19 -8.53 -8.95 4.84
C PHE A 19 -7.21 -9.34 5.53
N VAL A 20 -6.06 -9.03 4.92
CA VAL A 20 -4.74 -9.30 5.50
C VAL A 20 -4.50 -8.53 6.81
N GLY A 21 -4.94 -7.27 6.89
CA GLY A 21 -4.84 -6.50 8.12
C GLY A 21 -5.68 -7.13 9.25
N ILE A 22 -6.86 -7.67 8.94
CA ILE A 22 -7.69 -8.39 9.92
C ILE A 22 -6.99 -9.67 10.39
N THR A 23 -6.35 -10.46 9.51
CA THR A 23 -5.61 -11.66 9.94
C THR A 23 -4.48 -11.30 10.91
N LYS A 24 -3.82 -10.15 10.65
CA LYS A 24 -2.78 -9.60 11.52
C LYS A 24 -3.33 -9.05 12.82
N LEU A 25 -4.58 -8.62 12.94
CA LEU A 25 -5.15 -8.09 14.18
C LEU A 25 -5.79 -9.19 15.03
N THR A 26 -6.54 -10.08 14.39
CA THR A 26 -7.47 -10.99 15.08
C THR A 26 -7.38 -12.40 14.51
N PRO A 27 -7.50 -13.46 15.33
CA PRO A 27 -7.47 -14.84 14.86
C PRO A 27 -8.77 -15.32 14.18
N PHE A 28 -9.70 -14.41 13.83
CA PHE A 28 -11.02 -14.77 13.28
C PHE A 28 -10.94 -15.53 11.95
N ILE A 29 -10.00 -15.16 11.09
CA ILE A 29 -9.87 -15.76 9.75
C ILE A 29 -9.16 -17.11 9.82
N SER A 30 -8.01 -17.17 10.50
CA SER A 30 -7.27 -18.42 10.72
C SER A 30 -6.44 -18.33 11.99
N LYS A 31 -6.69 -19.25 12.92
CA LYS A 31 -5.96 -19.35 14.20
C LYS A 31 -4.51 -19.75 13.97
N GLU A 32 -4.26 -20.63 13.01
CA GLU A 32 -2.93 -21.14 12.67
C GLU A 32 -2.08 -20.02 12.04
N LEU A 33 -2.62 -19.35 11.02
CA LEU A 33 -1.97 -18.19 10.39
C LEU A 33 -1.66 -17.10 11.41
N HIS A 34 -2.60 -16.78 12.29
CA HIS A 34 -2.39 -15.77 13.32
C HIS A 34 -1.32 -16.18 14.34
N LYS A 35 -1.19 -17.48 14.65
CA LYS A 35 -0.14 -17.99 15.54
C LYS A 35 1.23 -17.88 14.87
N ASP A 36 1.33 -18.18 13.59
CA ASP A 36 2.59 -18.08 12.84
C ASP A 36 3.01 -16.62 12.63
N LEU A 37 2.08 -15.74 12.26
CA LEU A 37 2.32 -14.29 12.20
C LEU A 37 2.86 -13.76 13.53
N ARG A 38 2.30 -14.19 14.68
CA ARG A 38 2.83 -13.75 15.98
C ARG A 38 4.29 -14.16 16.20
N LYS A 39 4.70 -15.35 15.75
CA LYS A 39 6.10 -15.79 15.86
C LYS A 39 7.01 -14.98 14.93
N GLU A 40 6.56 -14.72 13.71
CA GLU A 40 7.31 -13.94 12.72
C GLU A 40 7.51 -12.49 13.18
N TYR A 41 6.47 -11.84 13.69
CA TYR A 41 6.57 -10.45 14.20
C TYR A 41 7.48 -10.29 15.42
N VAL A 42 7.78 -11.37 16.17
CA VAL A 42 8.82 -11.36 17.21
C VAL A 42 10.22 -11.26 16.59
N ARG A 43 10.43 -11.88 15.43
CA ARG A 43 11.69 -11.77 14.67
C ARG A 43 11.77 -10.42 13.96
N TYR A 44 10.69 -9.98 13.30
CA TYR A 44 10.66 -8.70 12.59
C TYR A 44 10.88 -7.49 13.51
N ALA A 45 10.37 -7.53 14.74
CA ALA A 45 10.60 -6.45 15.71
C ALA A 45 12.08 -6.25 16.07
N LYS A 46 12.93 -7.28 15.93
CA LYS A 46 14.37 -7.19 16.23
C LYS A 46 15.16 -6.52 15.10
N VAL A 47 14.68 -6.68 13.86
CA VAL A 47 15.33 -6.14 12.66
C VAL A 47 14.67 -4.84 12.20
N PHE A 48 13.80 -4.24 13.01
CA PHE A 48 13.08 -3.04 12.60
C PHE A 48 14.05 -1.85 12.52
N PRO A 49 14.15 -1.16 11.36
CA PRO A 49 15.27 -0.26 11.06
C PRO A 49 15.32 0.98 11.96
N PHE A 50 14.17 1.41 12.48
CA PHE A 50 14.13 2.56 13.39
C PHE A 50 14.37 2.19 14.86
N THR A 51 14.46 0.90 15.20
CA THR A 51 14.80 0.47 16.57
C THR A 51 16.21 0.90 16.93
N GLU A 52 17.16 0.76 16.00
CA GLU A 52 18.55 1.17 16.20
C GLU A 52 18.71 2.69 16.26
N MET A 53 17.89 3.43 15.50
CA MET A 53 17.95 4.90 15.48
C MET A 53 17.32 5.54 16.72
N LEU A 54 16.30 4.90 17.33
CA LEU A 54 15.52 5.47 18.43
C LEU A 54 15.84 4.84 19.80
N ASP A 55 16.67 3.79 19.85
CA ASP A 55 16.96 2.96 21.04
C ASP A 55 15.69 2.46 21.78
N LEU A 56 14.55 2.48 21.09
CA LEU A 56 13.25 2.07 21.62
C LEU A 56 13.03 0.60 21.29
N LYS A 57 13.04 -0.26 22.31
CA LYS A 57 12.62 -1.67 22.17
C LYS A 57 11.16 -1.75 21.71
N LEU A 58 10.94 -2.05 20.44
CA LEU A 58 9.61 -2.13 19.84
C LEU A 58 8.91 -3.45 20.24
N PRO A 59 7.82 -3.41 21.03
CA PRO A 59 7.12 -4.64 21.41
C PRO A 59 6.40 -5.25 20.19
N SER A 60 6.71 -6.51 19.88
CA SER A 60 6.19 -7.25 18.71
C SER A 60 4.65 -7.27 18.61
N LYS A 61 3.96 -7.27 19.76
CA LYS A 61 2.50 -7.18 19.84
C LYS A 61 1.97 -5.86 19.25
N TRP A 62 2.59 -4.75 19.61
CA TRP A 62 2.22 -3.43 19.11
C TRP A 62 2.63 -3.26 17.66
N TYR A 63 3.82 -3.75 17.27
CA TYR A 63 4.28 -3.70 15.88
C TYR A 63 3.28 -4.35 14.92
N ARG A 64 2.89 -5.60 15.19
CA ARG A 64 1.88 -6.32 14.40
C ARG A 64 0.54 -5.60 14.36
N ARG A 65 0.10 -5.09 15.51
CA ARG A 65 -1.19 -4.40 15.63
C ARG A 65 -1.20 -3.09 14.84
N THR A 66 -0.11 -2.32 14.89
CA THR A 66 0.05 -1.07 14.15
C THR A 66 0.10 -1.31 12.65
N VAL A 67 0.94 -2.25 12.18
CA VAL A 67 1.01 -2.59 10.74
C VAL A 67 -0.35 -3.08 10.24
N GLY A 68 -0.98 -4.03 10.95
CA GLY A 68 -2.30 -4.54 10.56
C GLY A 68 -3.38 -3.46 10.58
N ALA A 69 -3.39 -2.55 11.57
CA ALA A 69 -4.35 -1.45 11.62
C ALA A 69 -4.14 -0.46 10.47
N LEU A 70 -2.89 -0.10 10.15
CA LEU A 70 -2.58 0.76 9.02
C LEU A 70 -3.00 0.14 7.69
N GLU A 71 -2.79 -1.17 7.50
CA GLU A 71 -3.27 -1.88 6.30
C GLU A 71 -4.78 -1.81 6.16
N ILE A 72 -5.54 -1.98 7.25
CA ILE A 72 -7.00 -1.84 7.21
C ILE A 72 -7.39 -0.41 6.88
N ILE A 73 -6.82 0.59 7.56
CA ILE A 73 -7.17 2.00 7.35
C ILE A 73 -6.89 2.42 5.91
N PHE A 74 -5.68 2.15 5.41
CA PHE A 74 -5.34 2.48 4.03
C PHE A 74 -6.10 1.62 3.02
N GLY A 75 -6.37 0.36 3.32
CA GLY A 75 -7.21 -0.51 2.49
C GLY A 75 -8.64 0.02 2.36
N LEU A 76 -9.25 0.48 3.45
CA LEU A 76 -10.57 1.12 3.47
C LEU A 76 -10.58 2.42 2.65
N VAL A 77 -9.58 3.28 2.85
CA VAL A 77 -9.43 4.51 2.06
C VAL A 77 -9.28 4.18 0.58
N LEU A 78 -8.47 3.17 0.23
CA LEU A 78 -8.23 2.78 -1.15
C LEU A 78 -9.49 2.20 -1.81
N ALA A 79 -10.28 1.40 -1.08
CA ALA A 79 -11.48 0.76 -1.60
C ALA A 79 -12.68 1.71 -1.70
N LEU A 80 -12.99 2.44 -0.63
CA LEU A 80 -14.27 3.12 -0.47
C LEU A 80 -14.24 4.61 -0.85
N ILE A 81 -13.10 5.29 -0.69
CA ILE A 81 -13.06 6.75 -0.87
C ILE A 81 -12.99 7.11 -2.36
N PRO A 82 -13.87 7.97 -2.89
CA PRO A 82 -13.84 8.36 -4.30
C PRO A 82 -12.74 9.39 -4.62
N SER A 83 -12.22 10.10 -3.63
CA SER A 83 -11.18 11.12 -3.80
C SER A 83 -9.82 10.53 -4.22
N HIS A 84 -9.32 10.99 -5.38
CA HIS A 84 -8.03 10.57 -5.92
C HIS A 84 -6.85 10.89 -5.00
N LYS A 85 -6.87 12.05 -4.32
CA LYS A 85 -5.79 12.48 -3.42
C LYS A 85 -5.65 11.51 -2.23
N LEU A 86 -6.76 11.21 -1.57
CA LEU A 86 -6.81 10.29 -0.42
C LEU A 86 -6.42 8.87 -0.82
N LYS A 87 -6.90 8.39 -1.97
CA LYS A 87 -6.51 7.08 -2.52
C LYS A 87 -5.01 6.98 -2.76
N ASN A 88 -4.38 8.03 -3.26
CA ASN A 88 -2.94 8.01 -3.52
C ASN A 88 -2.13 8.06 -2.23
N ILE A 89 -2.56 8.85 -1.23
CA ILE A 89 -1.94 8.84 0.10
C ILE A 89 -2.01 7.43 0.71
N ALA A 90 -3.19 6.79 0.66
CA ALA A 90 -3.35 5.43 1.15
C ALA A 90 -2.50 4.43 0.37
N ASN A 91 -2.42 4.56 -0.95
CA ASN A 91 -1.59 3.70 -1.77
C ASN A 91 -0.10 3.86 -1.44
N VAL A 92 0.39 5.10 -1.27
CA VAL A 92 1.78 5.35 -0.86
C VAL A 92 2.03 4.74 0.52
N GLY A 93 1.10 4.92 1.46
CA GLY A 93 1.17 4.27 2.77
C GLY A 93 1.28 2.74 2.67
N LEU A 94 0.46 2.10 1.84
CA LEU A 94 0.53 0.65 1.61
C LEU A 94 1.84 0.23 0.95
N VAL A 95 2.37 1.00 -0.01
CA VAL A 95 3.68 0.74 -0.62
C VAL A 95 4.77 0.75 0.45
N LEU A 96 4.78 1.74 1.34
CA LEU A 96 5.74 1.81 2.45
C LEU A 96 5.62 0.61 3.38
N LEU A 97 4.41 0.15 3.69
CA LEU A 97 4.20 -1.06 4.48
C LEU A 97 4.72 -2.32 3.76
N MET A 98 4.58 -2.41 2.44
CA MET A 98 5.13 -3.53 1.66
C MET A 98 6.65 -3.51 1.59
N ILE A 99 7.27 -2.33 1.45
CA ILE A 99 8.73 -2.18 1.54
C ILE A 99 9.21 -2.63 2.92
N LEU A 100 8.55 -2.18 3.99
CA LEU A 100 8.89 -2.56 5.35
C LEU A 100 8.75 -4.06 5.58
N ALA A 101 7.68 -4.67 5.04
CA ALA A 101 7.48 -6.11 5.10
C ALA A 101 8.58 -6.88 4.36
N ALA A 102 8.90 -6.48 3.12
CA ALA A 102 9.97 -7.09 2.33
C ALA A 102 11.34 -6.95 3.01
N TYR A 103 11.65 -5.77 3.56
CA TYR A 103 12.86 -5.54 4.34
C TYR A 103 12.94 -6.48 5.56
N SER A 104 11.83 -6.61 6.30
CA SER A 104 11.76 -7.49 7.46
C SER A 104 12.01 -8.96 7.08
N HIS A 105 11.45 -9.43 5.96
CA HIS A 105 11.71 -10.79 5.45
C HIS A 105 13.17 -10.99 5.05
N ILE A 106 13.78 -10.03 4.35
CA ILE A 106 15.18 -10.09 3.92
C ILE A 106 16.12 -10.12 5.13
N MET A 107 15.91 -9.25 6.12
CA MET A 107 16.76 -9.17 7.30
C MET A 107 16.62 -10.37 8.24
N VAL A 108 15.44 -11.00 8.31
CA VAL A 108 15.24 -12.24 9.07
C VAL A 108 15.78 -13.47 8.33
N GLY A 109 16.04 -13.36 7.03
CA GLY A 109 16.48 -14.47 6.19
C GLY A 109 15.37 -15.48 5.91
N ASP A 110 14.12 -15.02 5.80
CA ASP A 110 12.99 -15.88 5.45
C ASP A 110 13.13 -16.40 4.00
N PRO A 111 12.62 -17.61 3.70
CA PRO A 111 12.62 -18.14 2.34
C PRO A 111 11.84 -17.22 1.39
N PHE A 112 12.27 -17.14 0.12
CA PHE A 112 11.70 -16.23 -0.87
C PHE A 112 10.18 -16.38 -1.04
N ASP A 113 9.65 -17.60 -0.89
CA ASP A 113 8.22 -17.89 -0.97
C ASP A 113 7.37 -17.07 0.03
N ARG A 114 7.94 -16.73 1.19
CA ARG A 114 7.25 -15.88 2.20
C ARG A 114 7.35 -14.39 1.87
N CYS A 115 8.38 -13.98 1.14
CA CYS A 115 8.56 -12.60 0.67
C CYS A 115 7.71 -12.30 -0.59
N ALA A 116 7.39 -13.34 -1.38
CA ALA A 116 6.67 -13.21 -2.64
C ALA A 116 5.35 -12.40 -2.55
N PRO A 117 4.46 -12.62 -1.55
CA PRO A 117 3.25 -11.80 -1.43
C PRO A 117 3.56 -10.31 -1.24
N ALA A 118 4.52 -9.95 -0.39
CA ALA A 118 4.89 -8.56 -0.15
C ALA A 118 5.42 -7.88 -1.42
N LEU A 119 6.24 -8.59 -2.20
CA LEU A 119 6.78 -8.10 -3.46
C LEU A 119 5.69 -7.94 -4.53
N VAL A 120 4.80 -8.92 -4.68
CA VAL A 120 3.68 -8.84 -5.63
C VAL A 120 2.81 -7.61 -5.34
N PHE A 121 2.41 -7.41 -4.08
CA PHE A 121 1.60 -6.24 -3.72
C PHE A 121 2.37 -4.93 -3.85
N PHE A 122 3.67 -4.92 -3.54
CA PHE A 122 4.54 -3.77 -3.78
C PHE A 122 4.53 -3.35 -5.26
N PHE A 123 4.74 -4.29 -6.19
CA PHE A 123 4.73 -4.00 -7.61
C PHE A 123 3.34 -3.60 -8.11
N MET A 124 2.28 -4.26 -7.65
CA MET A 124 0.90 -3.91 -8.03
C MET A 124 0.52 -2.49 -7.59
N LEU A 125 0.83 -2.12 -6.35
CA LEU A 125 0.55 -0.78 -5.81
C LEU A 125 1.41 0.29 -6.48
N SER A 126 2.68 -0.02 -6.79
CA SER A 126 3.58 0.89 -7.49
C SER A 126 3.15 1.09 -8.94
N GLY A 127 2.81 0.01 -9.64
CA GLY A 127 2.26 0.05 -10.99
C GLY A 127 0.98 0.89 -11.05
N ARG A 128 0.09 0.75 -10.06
CA ARG A 128 -1.09 1.61 -9.94
C ARG A 128 -0.73 3.09 -9.83
N LEU A 129 0.27 3.47 -9.03
CA LEU A 129 0.73 4.86 -8.91
C LEU A 129 1.32 5.38 -10.22
N VAL A 130 2.13 4.56 -10.90
CA VAL A 130 2.74 4.91 -12.19
C VAL A 130 1.66 5.15 -13.24
N VAL A 131 0.68 4.26 -13.35
CA VAL A 131 -0.44 4.42 -14.30
C VAL A 131 -1.27 5.66 -13.97
N TRP A 132 -1.54 5.91 -12.69
CA TRP A 132 -2.22 7.13 -12.26
C TRP A 132 -1.43 8.39 -12.64
N TYR A 133 -0.12 8.39 -12.40
CA TYR A 133 0.77 9.51 -12.73
C TYR A 133 0.80 9.77 -14.25
N GLN A 134 0.97 8.72 -15.06
CA GLN A 134 0.95 8.81 -16.52
C GLN A 134 -0.38 9.35 -17.04
N THR A 135 -1.51 8.84 -16.52
CA THR A 135 -2.84 9.30 -16.93
C THR A 135 -3.07 10.76 -16.54
N SER A 136 -2.69 11.14 -15.32
CA SER A 136 -2.88 12.51 -14.81
C SER A 136 -2.04 13.52 -15.60
N ARG A 137 -0.79 13.17 -15.93
CA ARG A 137 0.09 13.99 -16.77
C ARG A 137 -0.46 14.17 -18.17
N ARG A 138 -1.03 13.11 -18.77
CA ARG A 138 -1.65 13.20 -20.09
C ARG A 138 -2.87 14.11 -20.10
N GLU A 139 -3.75 13.99 -19.10
CA GLU A 139 -4.94 14.85 -18.96
C GLU A 139 -4.56 16.33 -18.78
N GLU A 140 -3.48 16.61 -18.04
CA GLU A 140 -2.97 17.98 -17.87
C GLU A 140 -2.46 18.57 -19.18
N LEU A 141 -1.68 17.80 -19.96
CA LEU A 141 -1.18 18.22 -21.27
C LEU A 141 -2.32 18.48 -22.26
N GLU A 142 -3.34 17.62 -22.28
CA GLU A 142 -4.53 17.80 -23.12
C GLU A 142 -5.30 19.08 -22.74
N LYS A 143 -5.42 19.40 -21.45
CA LYS A 143 -6.05 20.65 -20.98
C LYS A 143 -5.28 21.90 -21.38
N VAL A 144 -3.94 21.86 -21.27
CA VAL A 144 -3.08 22.98 -21.69
C VAL A 144 -3.20 23.20 -23.20
N ALA A 145 -3.15 22.14 -24.00
CA ALA A 145 -3.32 22.22 -25.45
C ALA A 145 -4.71 22.77 -25.86
N ALA A 146 -5.78 22.32 -25.20
CA ALA A 146 -7.14 22.83 -25.43
C ALA A 146 -7.29 24.32 -25.08
N THR A 147 -6.64 24.76 -23.99
CA THR A 147 -6.66 26.18 -23.57
C THR A 147 -5.89 27.07 -24.54
N GLN A 148 -4.77 26.59 -25.08
CA GLN A 148 -4.00 27.31 -26.11
C GLN A 148 -4.77 27.43 -27.43
N ASN A 149 -5.45 26.37 -27.88
CA ASN A 149 -6.26 26.41 -29.11
C ASN A 149 -7.54 27.24 -28.97
N GLY A 150 -8.16 27.28 -27.78
CA GLY A 150 -9.35 28.11 -27.52
C GLY A 150 -9.09 29.62 -27.48
N ASN A 151 -7.88 30.05 -27.10
CA ASN A 151 -7.49 31.46 -27.09
C ASN A 151 -7.12 32.01 -28.48
N GLY A 152 -6.96 31.15 -29.50
CA GLY A 152 -6.69 31.57 -30.89
C GLY A 152 -7.91 32.10 -31.65
N LEU A 153 -9.13 31.88 -31.14
CA LEU A 153 -10.41 32.23 -31.78
C LEU A 153 -11.00 33.58 -31.32
N LYS A 154 -10.31 34.34 -30.46
CA LYS A 154 -10.75 35.66 -29.97
C LYS A 154 -9.79 36.78 -30.35
N ARG A 155 -9.38 36.81 -31.61
CA ARG A 155 -8.66 37.94 -32.22
C ARG A 155 -9.38 38.35 -33.48
N ASP A 156 -10.51 39.02 -33.29
CA ASP A 156 -11.18 39.86 -34.30
C ASP A 156 -10.95 41.32 -33.93
#